data_AF-A0A1I4UA10-F1
#
_entry.id   AF-A0A1I4UA10-F1
#
_cell.length_a   1.000
_cell.length_b   1.000
_cell.length_c   1.000
_cell.angle_alpha   90.00
_cell.angle_beta   90.00
_cell.angle_gamma   90.00
#
_symmetry.space_group_name_H-M   'P 1'
#
loop_
_entity.id
_entity.type
_entity.pdbx_description
1 polymer ?
#
loop_
_entity_poly.entity_id
_entity_poly.type
_entity_poly.pdbx_seq_one_letter_code
_entity_poly.pdbx_strand_id
1 'polypeptide(L)'
;MAINSQGNPTPAACHPVDEKLPAKQLIPAAFQHVGAMYAGVVAPPLIIGPACGLDQRDQIVLISVSLLVAGLATLLQTLGAGRFAGNRLPFVNASSSAGLASLLTVAHSAPEGHRIQTVLGAVLVGGLFCLAVGPFFGRLMRFFPHLVTGVVITLIGVSLMTVPVAWVQGGEGAPDFGSAANLGLALFTLVVIIVLQRVLRGFLKQIALILGMVAGTLAAAPFGMLDTSTFAQTSLFALPMPLQFGPPEFHPAAILAVCIVILVAMTESSAGMLAIGEICDREVEKRVVTRGLRVDGIATTVGSLFGGLPTSAFAQNVGVVSLTGVRSRFVVAFAGGVMALLGLFPVLGGVVSLVPYPVLGGAGLMLFGSIAASGIRTLSRAHLEQGHNMFVVSVSLAVGLIPLAAPTIYQQFPQWFQTVFGTGIVAGAVVAVLLNMIFNSPLRAPAAKPVPQPAAPANGG
;
A
#
# COMPACT_ATOMS: atom_id res chain seq x y z
N MET A 1 -31.37 -14.35 22.68
CA MET A 1 -31.60 -12.92 22.93
C MET A 1 -31.41 -12.73 24.43
N ALA A 2 -30.40 -11.99 24.88
CA ALA A 2 -30.20 -11.78 26.31
C ALA A 2 -31.37 -10.92 26.86
N ILE A 3 -31.87 -11.31 28.02
CA ILE A 3 -33.01 -10.69 28.69
C ILE A 3 -32.46 -10.15 30.01
N ASN A 4 -32.72 -8.88 30.33
CA ASN A 4 -32.27 -8.34 31.61
C ASN A 4 -33.11 -8.91 32.78
N SER A 5 -32.73 -8.61 34.01
CA SER A 5 -33.45 -9.03 35.24
C SER A 5 -34.90 -8.55 35.32
N GLN A 6 -35.35 -7.69 34.38
CA GLN A 6 -36.71 -7.16 34.28
C GLN A 6 -37.49 -7.69 33.07
N GLY A 7 -37.00 -8.71 32.36
CA GLY A 7 -37.73 -9.31 31.24
C GLY A 7 -37.70 -8.51 29.94
N ASN A 8 -36.99 -7.37 29.91
CA ASN A 8 -36.87 -6.57 28.69
C ASN A 8 -35.74 -7.11 27.80
N PRO A 9 -35.93 -7.15 26.47
CA PRO A 9 -34.84 -7.41 25.55
C PRO A 9 -33.79 -6.31 25.75
N THR A 10 -32.58 -6.68 26.17
CA THR A 10 -31.45 -5.74 26.17
C THR A 10 -31.29 -5.20 24.75
N PRO A 11 -31.19 -3.87 24.54
CA PRO A 11 -30.82 -3.33 23.24
C PRO A 11 -29.59 -4.08 22.75
N ALA A 12 -29.64 -4.65 21.55
CA ALA A 12 -28.50 -5.36 20.99
C ALA A 12 -27.29 -4.43 21.09
N ALA A 13 -26.29 -4.82 21.88
CA ALA A 13 -25.12 -4.00 22.11
C ALA A 13 -24.54 -3.60 20.76
N CYS A 14 -24.33 -2.30 20.55
CA CYS A 14 -23.76 -1.80 19.31
C CYS A 14 -22.39 -2.46 19.13
N HIS A 15 -22.17 -3.10 17.98
CA HIS A 15 -20.90 -3.75 17.70
C HIS A 15 -19.77 -2.69 17.75
N PRO A 16 -18.59 -2.96 18.34
CA PRO A 16 -17.52 -1.96 18.50
C PRO A 16 -17.11 -1.25 17.19
N VAL A 17 -17.21 -1.96 16.05
CA VAL A 17 -16.98 -1.39 14.70
C VAL A 17 -17.99 -0.30 14.34
N ASP A 18 -19.24 -0.43 14.78
CA ASP A 18 -20.35 0.49 14.52
C ASP A 18 -20.53 1.52 15.65
N GLU A 19 -19.67 1.51 16.67
CA GLU A 19 -19.73 2.42 17.79
C GLU A 19 -19.30 3.84 17.39
N LYS A 20 -20.07 4.85 17.80
CA LYS A 20 -19.72 6.27 17.65
C LYS A 20 -19.06 6.77 18.94
N LEU A 21 -17.74 6.88 18.93
CA LEU A 21 -16.98 7.38 20.06
C LEU A 21 -17.22 8.88 20.31
N PRO A 22 -17.15 9.35 21.57
CA PRO A 22 -17.20 10.76 21.88
C PRO A 22 -15.99 11.49 21.28
N ALA A 23 -16.15 12.77 20.95
CA ALA A 23 -15.13 13.58 20.26
C ALA A 23 -13.74 13.53 20.95
N LYS A 24 -13.72 13.47 22.29
CA LYS A 24 -12.49 13.39 23.11
C LYS A 24 -11.65 12.14 22.82
N GLN A 25 -12.27 11.04 22.40
CA GLN A 25 -11.58 9.79 22.04
C GLN A 25 -11.43 9.67 20.52
N LEU A 26 -12.44 10.09 19.77
CA LEU A 26 -12.47 10.01 18.32
C LEU A 26 -11.35 10.82 17.66
N ILE A 27 -11.16 12.07 18.09
CA ILE A 27 -10.22 12.99 17.44
C ILE A 27 -8.77 12.48 17.57
N PRO A 28 -8.23 12.18 18.78
CA PRO A 28 -6.86 11.68 18.90
C PRO A 28 -6.64 10.35 18.17
N ALA A 29 -7.61 9.44 18.22
CA ALA A 29 -7.52 8.15 17.53
C ALA A 29 -7.57 8.31 15.99
N ALA A 30 -8.30 9.29 15.47
CA ALA A 30 -8.31 9.55 14.04
C ALA A 30 -6.98 10.17 13.58
N PHE A 31 -6.39 11.09 14.35
CA PHE A 31 -5.07 11.65 14.05
C PHE A 31 -3.95 10.60 14.09
N GLN A 32 -4.08 9.57 14.93
CA GLN A 32 -3.21 8.39 14.90
C GLN A 32 -3.23 7.70 13.53
N HIS A 33 -4.43 7.47 12.97
CA HIS A 33 -4.56 6.91 11.62
C HIS A 33 -4.02 7.83 10.54
N VAL A 34 -4.27 9.15 10.62
CA VAL A 34 -3.72 10.15 9.69
C VAL A 34 -2.20 10.11 9.70
N GLY A 35 -1.60 10.18 10.89
CA GLY A 35 -0.15 10.15 11.07
C GLY A 35 0.49 8.86 10.55
N ALA A 36 -0.15 7.72 10.76
CA ALA A 36 0.33 6.43 10.27
C ALA A 36 0.25 6.29 8.74
N MET A 37 -0.76 6.88 8.10
CA MET A 37 -0.97 6.74 6.65
C MET A 37 -0.29 7.82 5.81
N TYR A 38 -0.05 9.02 6.36
CA TYR A 38 0.42 10.19 5.59
C TYR A 38 1.68 9.89 4.77
N ALA A 39 2.74 9.38 5.41
CA ALA A 39 3.99 9.06 4.73
C ALA A 39 3.82 8.01 3.62
N GLY A 40 2.95 7.01 3.85
CA GLY A 40 2.67 5.98 2.86
C GLY A 40 1.86 6.49 1.66
N VAL A 41 0.97 7.48 1.86
CA VAL A 41 0.20 8.11 0.78
C VAL A 41 1.06 9.05 -0.06
N VAL A 42 2.01 9.74 0.57
CA VAL A 42 2.85 10.76 -0.08
C VAL A 42 4.07 10.14 -0.80
N ALA A 43 4.53 8.96 -0.39
CA ALA A 43 5.71 8.34 -1.00
C ALA A 43 5.52 7.97 -2.49
N PRO A 44 4.43 7.29 -2.94
CA PRO A 44 4.25 6.96 -4.35
C PRO A 44 4.29 8.14 -5.33
N PRO A 45 3.59 9.28 -5.09
CA PRO A 45 3.67 10.42 -6.01
C PRO A 45 5.05 11.09 -6.03
N LEU A 46 5.80 11.09 -4.92
CA LEU A 46 7.20 11.57 -4.90
C LEU A 46 8.16 10.70 -5.72
N ILE A 47 7.74 9.49 -6.08
CA ILE A 47 8.55 8.52 -6.84
C ILE A 47 8.14 8.54 -8.31
N ILE A 48 6.83 8.50 -8.58
CA ILE A 48 6.30 8.51 -9.94
C ILE A 48 6.41 9.88 -10.60
N GLY A 49 6.22 10.97 -9.87
CA GLY A 49 6.27 12.31 -10.44
C GLY A 49 7.60 12.62 -11.14
N PRO A 50 8.75 12.53 -10.44
CA PRO A 50 10.06 12.71 -11.05
C PRO A 50 10.37 11.71 -12.17
N ALA A 51 10.01 10.43 -12.01
CA ALA A 51 10.22 9.41 -13.03
C ALA A 51 9.45 9.69 -14.34
N CYS A 52 8.29 10.34 -14.22
CA CYS A 52 7.51 10.82 -15.35
C CYS A 52 8.01 12.16 -15.93
N GLY A 53 9.01 12.79 -15.31
CA GLY A 53 9.53 14.10 -15.72
C GLY A 53 8.64 15.28 -15.33
N LEU A 54 7.77 15.12 -14.31
CA LEU A 54 6.89 16.19 -13.84
C LEU A 54 7.69 17.28 -13.14
N ASP A 55 7.31 18.54 -13.36
CA ASP A 55 7.85 19.65 -12.59
C ASP A 55 7.35 19.62 -11.13
N GLN A 56 7.91 20.48 -10.29
CA GLN A 56 7.58 20.47 -8.86
C GLN A 56 6.11 20.84 -8.58
N ARG A 57 5.49 21.67 -9.43
CA ARG A 57 4.09 22.08 -9.28
C ARG A 57 3.17 20.88 -9.54
N ASP A 58 3.42 20.17 -10.62
CA ASP A 58 2.72 18.95 -11.00
C ASP A 58 2.92 17.83 -9.97
N GLN A 59 4.10 17.72 -9.37
CA GLN A 59 4.35 16.81 -8.25
C GLN A 59 3.51 17.15 -7.01
N ILE A 60 3.42 18.43 -6.63
CA ILE A 60 2.57 18.89 -5.51
C ILE A 60 1.11 18.54 -5.78
N VAL A 61 0.66 18.73 -7.02
CA VAL A 61 -0.70 18.36 -7.45
C VAL A 61 -0.91 16.85 -7.35
N LEU A 62 0.05 16.04 -7.78
CA LEU A 62 0.00 14.57 -7.70
C LEU A 62 -0.09 14.08 -6.23
N ILE A 63 0.64 14.71 -5.33
CA ILE A 63 0.55 14.47 -3.87
C ILE A 63 -0.85 14.82 -3.36
N SER A 64 -1.37 15.99 -3.73
CA SER A 64 -2.68 16.49 -3.30
C SER A 64 -3.80 15.55 -3.74
N VAL A 65 -3.76 15.10 -4.99
CA VAL A 65 -4.70 14.10 -5.55
C VAL A 65 -4.60 12.78 -4.80
N SER A 66 -3.38 12.31 -4.50
CA SER A 66 -3.18 11.05 -3.78
C SER A 66 -3.77 11.10 -2.36
N LEU A 67 -3.60 12.23 -1.65
CA LEU A 67 -4.23 12.48 -0.35
C LEU A 67 -5.77 12.52 -0.45
N LEU A 68 -6.29 13.24 -1.45
CA LEU A 68 -7.72 13.38 -1.68
C LEU A 68 -8.37 12.02 -1.99
N VAL A 69 -7.82 11.28 -2.95
CA VAL A 69 -8.33 9.97 -3.37
C VAL A 69 -8.24 8.96 -2.23
N ALA A 70 -7.12 8.92 -1.49
CA ALA A 70 -6.98 8.04 -0.32
C ALA A 70 -8.04 8.34 0.76
N GLY A 71 -8.28 9.63 1.03
CA GLY A 71 -9.30 10.07 1.98
C GLY A 71 -10.72 9.70 1.55
N LEU A 72 -11.08 9.99 0.31
CA LEU A 72 -12.39 9.66 -0.26
C LEU A 72 -12.62 8.15 -0.36
N ALA A 73 -11.60 7.39 -0.75
CA ALA A 73 -11.65 5.93 -0.78
C ALA A 73 -11.86 5.37 0.63
N THR A 74 -11.14 5.89 1.64
CA THR A 74 -11.30 5.49 3.05
C THR A 74 -12.71 5.81 3.57
N LEU A 75 -13.25 6.98 3.24
CA LEU A 75 -14.64 7.34 3.57
C LEU A 75 -15.64 6.38 2.92
N LEU A 76 -15.51 6.13 1.62
CA LEU A 76 -16.39 5.21 0.89
C LEU A 76 -16.27 3.78 1.43
N GLN A 77 -15.08 3.36 1.84
CA GLN A 77 -14.82 2.02 2.38
C GLN A 77 -15.49 1.82 3.74
N THR A 78 -15.32 2.79 4.64
CA THR A 78 -15.77 2.74 6.04
C THR A 78 -17.27 3.02 6.17
N LEU A 79 -17.81 3.98 5.41
CA LEU A 79 -19.23 4.34 5.46
C LEU A 79 -20.09 3.45 4.55
N GLY A 80 -19.54 3.07 3.40
CA GLY A 80 -20.19 2.28 2.36
C GLY A 80 -21.25 3.05 1.57
N ALA A 81 -21.37 2.71 0.29
CA ALA A 81 -22.45 3.15 -0.58
C ALA A 81 -23.51 2.03 -0.68
N GLY A 82 -24.48 2.07 0.24
CA GLY A 82 -25.55 1.07 0.31
C GLY A 82 -25.00 -0.35 0.46
N ARG A 83 -25.47 -1.27 -0.39
CA ARG A 83 -24.99 -2.67 -0.47
C ARG A 83 -23.96 -2.88 -1.59
N PHE A 84 -23.60 -1.83 -2.31
CA PHE A 84 -22.79 -1.91 -3.53
C PHE A 84 -21.30 -1.87 -3.24
N ALA A 85 -20.84 -0.88 -2.45
CA ALA A 85 -19.44 -0.64 -2.16
C ALA A 85 -19.21 -0.34 -0.66
N GLY A 86 -18.00 -0.63 -0.20
CA GLY A 86 -17.54 -0.43 1.18
C GLY A 86 -17.73 -1.65 2.07
N ASN A 87 -16.63 -2.05 2.72
CA ASN A 87 -16.60 -3.19 3.62
C ASN A 87 -17.15 -2.86 5.02
N ARG A 88 -17.30 -1.56 5.36
CA ARG A 88 -17.81 -1.07 6.63
C ARG A 88 -17.00 -1.51 7.87
N LEU A 89 -15.71 -1.78 7.66
CA LEU A 89 -14.71 -2.06 8.69
C LEU A 89 -13.84 -0.80 8.93
N PRO A 90 -13.07 -0.71 10.04
CA PRO A 90 -12.07 0.34 10.23
C PRO A 90 -10.87 0.15 9.29
N PHE A 91 -11.11 0.34 7.99
CA PHE A 91 -10.22 -0.01 6.90
C PHE A 91 -9.76 1.25 6.17
N VAL A 92 -8.45 1.43 6.03
CA VAL A 92 -7.85 2.56 5.33
C VAL A 92 -7.41 2.17 3.94
N ASN A 93 -7.73 3.04 3.00
CA ASN A 93 -7.27 2.98 1.63
C ASN A 93 -6.20 4.06 1.39
N ALA A 94 -5.15 3.70 0.67
CA ALA A 94 -4.04 4.58 0.33
C ALA A 94 -3.49 4.23 -1.06
N SER A 95 -2.61 5.06 -1.58
CA SER A 95 -1.87 4.72 -2.79
C SER A 95 -1.03 3.45 -2.56
N SER A 96 -1.20 2.48 -3.46
CA SER A 96 -0.63 1.14 -3.33
C SER A 96 0.85 1.15 -3.66
N SER A 97 1.68 0.71 -2.72
CA SER A 97 3.10 0.47 -2.98
C SER A 97 3.35 -0.77 -3.83
N ALA A 98 2.38 -1.69 -3.92
CA ALA A 98 2.52 -2.95 -4.66
C ALA A 98 2.80 -2.75 -6.15
N GLY A 99 2.29 -1.66 -6.73
CA GLY A 99 2.47 -1.34 -8.14
C GLY A 99 3.64 -0.46 -8.48
N LEU A 100 4.31 0.11 -7.48
CA LEU A 100 5.17 1.26 -7.70
C LEU A 100 6.35 0.95 -8.65
N ALA A 101 7.00 -0.21 -8.50
CA ALA A 101 8.07 -0.60 -9.41
C ALA A 101 7.55 -0.83 -10.83
N SER A 102 6.36 -1.42 -10.99
CA SER A 102 5.78 -1.66 -12.32
C SER A 102 5.37 -0.36 -12.98
N LEU A 103 4.86 0.60 -12.21
CA LEU A 103 4.59 1.96 -12.71
C LEU A 103 5.88 2.68 -13.12
N LEU A 104 6.99 2.51 -12.40
CA LEU A 104 8.30 3.04 -12.81
C LEU A 104 8.76 2.43 -14.14
N THR A 105 8.67 1.11 -14.30
CA THR A 105 9.00 0.45 -15.57
C THR A 105 8.09 0.93 -16.70
N VAL A 106 6.79 1.07 -16.46
CA VAL A 106 5.85 1.62 -17.44
C VAL A 106 6.22 3.06 -17.82
N ALA A 107 6.57 3.91 -16.85
CA ALA A 107 6.99 5.28 -17.10
C ALA A 107 8.28 5.35 -17.93
N HIS A 108 9.29 4.53 -17.59
CA HIS A 108 10.57 4.51 -18.32
C HIS A 108 10.47 3.89 -19.72
N SER A 109 9.53 2.97 -19.94
CA SER A 109 9.29 2.39 -21.26
C SER A 109 8.47 3.29 -22.18
N ALA A 110 7.84 4.35 -21.65
CA ALA A 110 7.01 5.27 -22.40
C ALA A 110 7.84 6.41 -23.02
N PRO A 111 7.41 6.98 -24.16
CA PRO A 111 8.07 8.14 -24.76
C PRO A 111 8.16 9.32 -23.78
N GLU A 112 9.24 10.11 -23.90
CA GLU A 112 9.40 11.34 -23.12
C GLU A 112 8.23 12.30 -23.35
N GLY A 113 7.72 12.91 -22.28
CA GLY A 113 6.51 13.76 -22.31
C GLY A 113 5.16 13.01 -22.26
N HIS A 114 5.16 11.70 -22.48
CA HIS A 114 3.94 10.84 -22.49
C HIS A 114 3.88 9.86 -21.30
N ARG A 115 4.88 9.92 -20.41
CA ARG A 115 5.08 8.95 -19.32
C ARG A 115 3.92 8.92 -18.34
N ILE A 116 3.47 10.09 -17.88
CA ILE A 116 2.37 10.18 -16.91
C ILE A 116 1.04 9.75 -17.53
N GLN A 117 0.77 10.10 -18.79
CA GLN A 117 -0.45 9.73 -19.50
C GLN A 117 -0.52 8.22 -19.72
N THR A 118 0.61 7.58 -20.03
CA THR A 118 0.74 6.12 -20.16
C THR A 118 0.49 5.42 -18.82
N VAL A 119 1.09 5.94 -17.74
CA VAL A 119 0.85 5.44 -16.38
C VAL A 119 -0.63 5.56 -16.01
N LEU A 120 -1.23 6.75 -16.17
CA LEU A 120 -2.62 6.99 -15.80
C LEU A 120 -3.60 6.17 -16.65
N GLY A 121 -3.33 5.98 -17.94
CA GLY A 121 -4.17 5.12 -18.78
C GLY A 121 -4.10 3.64 -18.39
N ALA A 122 -2.92 3.14 -18.04
CA ALA A 122 -2.79 1.78 -17.50
C ALA A 122 -3.47 1.63 -16.13
N VAL A 123 -3.37 2.63 -15.25
CA VAL A 123 -4.04 2.66 -13.94
C VAL A 123 -5.56 2.74 -14.07
N LEU A 124 -6.07 3.55 -14.98
CA LEU A 124 -7.50 3.65 -15.28
C LEU A 124 -8.08 2.28 -15.66
N VAL A 125 -7.44 1.61 -16.64
CA VAL A 125 -7.87 0.26 -17.06
C VAL A 125 -7.69 -0.75 -15.94
N GLY A 126 -6.61 -0.65 -15.15
CA GLY A 126 -6.40 -1.47 -13.95
C GLY A 126 -7.51 -1.33 -12.91
N GLY A 127 -8.02 -0.11 -12.69
CA GLY A 127 -9.16 0.14 -11.82
C GLY A 127 -10.46 -0.49 -12.35
N LEU A 128 -10.73 -0.34 -13.65
CA LEU A 128 -11.88 -0.98 -14.31
C LEU A 128 -11.76 -2.50 -14.26
N PHE A 129 -10.56 -3.04 -14.45
CA PHE A 129 -10.27 -4.45 -14.31
C PHE A 129 -10.53 -4.95 -12.88
N CYS A 130 -10.12 -4.19 -11.85
CA CYS A 130 -10.45 -4.49 -10.46
C CYS A 130 -11.96 -4.55 -10.23
N LEU A 131 -12.72 -3.62 -10.82
CA LEU A 131 -14.19 -3.62 -10.73
C LEU A 131 -14.83 -4.83 -11.40
N ALA A 132 -14.31 -5.22 -12.57
CA ALA A 132 -14.79 -6.37 -13.32
C ALA A 132 -14.48 -7.70 -12.62
N VAL A 133 -13.27 -7.85 -12.07
CA VAL A 133 -12.80 -9.10 -11.45
C VAL A 133 -13.22 -9.22 -9.98
N GLY A 134 -13.39 -8.12 -9.26
CA GLY A 134 -13.72 -8.08 -7.83
C GLY A 134 -14.85 -9.00 -7.37
N PRO A 135 -16.00 -9.09 -8.08
CA PRO A 135 -17.09 -10.03 -7.75
C PRO A 135 -16.70 -11.50 -7.84
N PHE A 136 -15.73 -11.84 -8.69
CA PHE A 136 -15.27 -13.21 -8.92
C PHE A 136 -13.99 -13.53 -8.15
N PHE A 137 -13.37 -12.52 -7.51
CA PHE A 137 -12.06 -12.62 -6.88
C PHE A 137 -11.99 -13.70 -5.80
N GLY A 138 -13.08 -13.97 -5.09
CA GLY A 138 -13.14 -15.06 -4.12
C GLY A 138 -12.83 -16.45 -4.70
N ARG A 139 -13.01 -16.67 -6.01
CA ARG A 139 -12.55 -17.89 -6.70
C ARG A 139 -11.08 -17.85 -7.05
N LEU A 140 -10.54 -16.64 -7.28
CA LEU A 140 -9.15 -16.42 -7.65
C LEU A 140 -8.21 -16.48 -6.43
N MET A 141 -8.71 -16.18 -5.22
CA MET A 141 -7.94 -16.26 -3.96
C MET A 141 -7.24 -17.62 -3.75
N ARG A 142 -7.78 -18.72 -4.31
CA ARG A 142 -7.13 -20.05 -4.24
C ARG A 142 -5.75 -20.10 -4.92
N PHE A 143 -5.49 -19.22 -5.88
CA PHE A 143 -4.21 -19.10 -6.59
C PHE A 143 -3.21 -18.21 -5.87
N PHE A 144 -3.66 -17.49 -4.84
CA PHE A 144 -2.83 -16.59 -4.04
C PHE A 144 -2.85 -17.00 -2.55
N PRO A 145 -2.39 -18.22 -2.20
CA PRO A 145 -2.19 -18.59 -0.80
C PRO A 145 -1.06 -17.74 -0.18
N HIS A 146 -0.91 -17.80 1.15
CA HIS A 146 0.14 -17.07 1.89
C HIS A 146 1.55 -17.24 1.30
N LEU A 147 1.83 -18.40 0.70
CA LEU A 147 3.05 -18.67 -0.05
C LEU A 147 3.28 -17.65 -1.18
N VAL A 148 2.32 -17.53 -2.09
CA VAL A 148 2.40 -16.65 -3.27
C VAL A 148 2.36 -15.19 -2.82
N THR A 149 1.40 -14.83 -1.96
CA THR A 149 1.27 -13.46 -1.45
C THR A 149 2.54 -13.01 -0.73
N GLY A 150 3.14 -13.87 0.09
CA GLY A 150 4.37 -13.58 0.81
C GLY A 150 5.57 -13.38 -0.11
N VAL A 151 5.73 -14.20 -1.15
CA VAL A 151 6.79 -14.01 -2.17
C VAL A 151 6.63 -12.65 -2.83
N VAL A 152 5.42 -12.31 -3.29
CA VAL A 152 5.19 -11.08 -4.04
C VAL A 152 5.41 -9.83 -3.17
N ILE A 153 4.90 -9.81 -1.93
CA ILE A 153 5.13 -8.69 -1.00
C ILE A 153 6.63 -8.54 -0.67
N THR A 154 7.35 -9.65 -0.53
CA THR A 154 8.80 -9.62 -0.31
C THR A 154 9.52 -9.00 -1.51
N LEU A 155 9.17 -9.41 -2.74
CA LEU A 155 9.72 -8.85 -3.97
C LEU A 155 9.37 -7.37 -4.15
N ILE A 156 8.17 -6.93 -3.76
CA ILE A 156 7.80 -5.51 -3.75
C ILE A 156 8.76 -4.72 -2.87
N GLY A 157 8.94 -5.13 -1.61
CA GLY A 157 9.79 -4.41 -0.67
C GLY A 157 11.26 -4.41 -1.10
N VAL A 158 11.78 -5.53 -1.59
CA VAL A 158 13.18 -5.64 -2.04
C VAL A 158 13.43 -4.87 -3.34
N SER A 159 12.53 -4.98 -4.33
CA SER A 159 12.70 -4.28 -5.61
C SER A 159 12.60 -2.76 -5.46
N LEU A 160 11.78 -2.27 -4.51
CA LEU A 160 11.65 -0.84 -4.23
C LEU A 160 12.81 -0.27 -3.42
N MET A 161 13.73 -1.10 -2.91
CA MET A 161 14.87 -0.62 -2.12
C MET A 161 15.83 0.24 -2.95
N THR A 162 15.82 0.13 -4.28
CA THR A 162 16.60 0.99 -5.17
C THR A 162 16.23 2.47 -5.02
N VAL A 163 14.96 2.77 -4.77
CA VAL A 163 14.44 4.14 -4.64
C VAL A 163 15.00 4.88 -3.43
N PRO A 164 14.84 4.41 -2.18
CA PRO A 164 15.44 5.09 -1.04
C PRO A 164 16.97 5.08 -1.10
N VAL A 165 17.61 4.08 -1.73
CA VAL A 165 19.07 4.08 -1.92
C VAL A 165 19.51 5.19 -2.88
N ALA A 166 18.78 5.46 -3.95
CA ALA A 166 19.04 6.61 -4.82
C ALA A 166 18.83 7.93 -4.07
N TRP A 167 17.78 8.03 -3.26
CA TRP A 167 17.51 9.21 -2.43
C TRP A 167 18.57 9.48 -1.36
N VAL A 168 19.07 8.43 -0.69
CA VAL A 168 20.19 8.51 0.27
C VAL A 168 21.42 9.14 -0.37
N GLN A 169 21.62 8.90 -1.67
CA GLN A 169 22.74 9.46 -2.44
C GLN A 169 22.49 10.91 -2.89
N GLY A 170 21.30 11.47 -2.71
CA GLY A 170 20.95 12.83 -3.15
C GLY A 170 19.89 12.90 -4.25
N GLY A 171 19.43 11.74 -4.75
CA GLY A 171 18.52 11.64 -5.90
C GLY A 171 19.27 11.43 -7.21
N GLU A 172 18.66 10.70 -8.15
CA GLU A 172 19.32 10.39 -9.43
C GLU A 172 19.68 11.65 -10.21
N GLY A 173 20.90 11.70 -10.74
CA GLY A 173 21.40 12.84 -11.53
C GLY A 173 21.86 14.06 -10.71
N ALA A 174 21.86 13.99 -9.37
CA ALA A 174 22.36 15.07 -8.53
C ALA A 174 23.87 15.29 -8.73
N PRO A 175 24.38 16.55 -8.81
CA PRO A 175 25.81 16.82 -8.95
C PRO A 175 26.65 16.28 -7.79
N ASP A 176 26.05 16.21 -6.60
CA ASP A 176 26.62 15.73 -5.35
C ASP A 176 26.17 14.29 -5.01
N PHE A 177 25.85 13.49 -6.04
CA PHE A 177 25.44 12.10 -5.87
C PHE A 177 26.45 11.28 -5.07
N GLY A 178 26.00 10.66 -3.99
CA GLY A 178 26.82 9.87 -3.08
C GLY A 178 27.75 10.68 -2.18
N SER A 179 27.59 12.01 -2.09
CA SER A 179 28.40 12.85 -1.22
C SER A 179 28.27 12.45 0.26
N ALA A 180 29.33 12.69 1.04
CA ALA A 180 29.32 12.43 2.49
C ALA A 180 28.22 13.23 3.22
N ALA A 181 27.87 14.42 2.71
CA ALA A 181 26.78 15.23 3.25
C ALA A 181 25.43 14.53 3.07
N ASN A 182 25.14 14.01 1.88
CA ASN A 182 23.91 13.27 1.60
C ASN A 182 23.82 11.98 2.43
N LEU A 183 24.88 11.18 2.43
CA LEU A 183 24.92 9.95 3.23
C LEU A 183 24.79 10.24 4.74
N GLY A 184 25.47 11.28 5.23
CA GLY A 184 25.41 11.71 6.62
C GLY A 184 24.02 12.20 7.04
N LEU A 185 23.35 12.99 6.21
CA LEU A 185 22.01 13.50 6.46
C LEU A 185 20.96 12.38 6.43
N ALA A 186 21.08 11.44 5.50
CA ALA A 186 20.21 10.27 5.43
C ALA A 186 20.38 9.36 6.66
N LEU A 187 21.63 9.10 7.06
CA LEU A 187 21.96 8.33 8.26
C LEU A 187 21.44 9.03 9.52
N PHE A 188 21.67 10.33 9.65
CA PHE A 188 21.15 11.14 10.76
C PHE A 188 19.62 11.00 10.85
N THR A 189 18.91 11.19 9.75
CA THR A 189 17.46 11.06 9.69
C THR A 189 17.01 9.66 10.13
N LEU A 190 17.64 8.60 9.62
CA LEU A 190 17.33 7.22 9.99
C LEU A 190 17.57 6.96 11.49
N VAL A 191 18.70 7.41 12.03
CA VAL A 191 19.04 7.27 13.46
C VAL A 191 18.01 7.99 14.32
N VAL A 192 17.63 9.21 13.97
CA VAL A 192 16.58 9.95 14.68
C VAL A 192 15.27 9.16 14.67
N ILE A 193 14.84 8.66 13.51
CA ILE A 193 13.60 7.85 13.41
C ILE A 193 13.68 6.62 14.31
N ILE A 194 14.81 5.90 14.33
CA ILE A 194 15.02 4.70 15.18
C ILE A 194 14.95 5.08 16.66
N VAL A 195 15.61 6.16 17.07
CA VAL A 195 15.60 6.64 18.46
C VAL A 195 14.18 7.04 18.88
N LEU A 196 13.46 7.79 18.03
CA LEU A 196 12.07 8.18 18.28
C LEU A 196 11.15 6.95 18.37
N GLN A 197 11.31 5.96 17.50
CA GLN A 197 10.56 4.69 17.56
C GLN A 197 10.82 3.89 18.84
N ARG A 198 12.03 4.01 19.40
CA ARG A 198 12.41 3.33 20.64
C ARG A 198 11.89 4.04 21.89
N VAL A 199 11.95 5.37 21.92
CA VAL A 199 11.68 6.19 23.12
C VAL A 199 10.21 6.62 23.22
N LEU A 200 9.57 6.98 22.11
CA LEU A 200 8.21 7.48 22.09
C LEU A 200 7.19 6.37 22.34
N ARG A 201 6.01 6.76 22.86
CA ARG A 201 4.88 5.86 23.14
C ARG A 201 3.60 6.38 22.51
N GLY A 202 2.63 5.48 22.31
CA GLY A 202 1.31 5.81 21.78
C GLY A 202 1.38 6.53 20.42
N PHE A 203 0.64 7.64 20.30
CA PHE A 203 0.55 8.44 19.07
C PHE A 203 1.91 8.95 18.58
N LEU A 204 2.77 9.44 19.48
CA LEU A 204 4.07 10.00 19.11
C LEU A 204 4.96 8.96 18.41
N LYS A 205 4.82 7.68 18.79
CA LYS A 205 5.52 6.57 18.12
C LYS A 205 5.03 6.34 16.68
N GLN A 206 3.73 6.52 16.42
CA GLN A 206 3.16 6.34 15.08
C GLN A 206 3.59 7.45 14.12
N ILE A 207 3.76 8.68 14.62
CA ILE A 207 4.28 9.81 13.83
C ILE A 207 5.81 9.95 13.89
N ALA A 208 6.53 9.01 14.50
CA ALA A 208 7.99 9.07 14.64
C ALA A 208 8.71 9.22 13.29
N LEU A 209 8.16 8.61 12.22
CA LEU A 209 8.67 8.77 10.86
C LEU A 209 8.59 10.24 10.41
N ILE A 210 7.42 10.88 10.57
CA ILE A 210 7.21 12.30 10.23
C ILE A 210 8.10 13.20 11.07
N LEU A 211 8.17 12.97 12.38
CA LEU A 211 9.03 13.74 13.29
C LEU A 211 10.52 13.62 12.93
N GLY A 212 10.97 12.43 12.53
CA GLY A 212 12.33 12.22 12.06
C GLY A 212 12.62 12.94 10.75
N MET A 213 11.68 12.96 9.79
CA MET A 213 11.81 13.76 8.57
C MET A 213 11.87 15.26 8.87
N VAL A 214 11.06 15.76 9.82
CA VAL A 214 11.13 17.16 10.28
C VAL A 214 12.52 17.46 10.85
N ALA A 215 13.02 16.61 11.75
CA ALA A 215 14.35 16.79 12.35
C ALA A 215 15.47 16.75 11.29
N GLY A 216 15.41 15.82 10.33
CA GLY A 216 16.35 15.74 9.22
C GLY A 216 16.30 16.99 8.33
N THR A 217 15.10 17.46 7.99
CA THR A 217 14.91 18.67 7.18
C THR A 217 15.47 19.91 7.91
N LEU A 218 15.24 20.05 9.21
CA LEU A 218 15.82 21.12 10.02
C LEU A 218 17.35 21.04 10.11
N ALA A 219 17.89 19.83 10.19
CA ALA A 219 19.34 19.61 10.16
C ALA A 219 19.97 19.94 8.80
N ALA A 220 19.20 19.88 7.71
CA ALA A 220 19.64 20.24 6.37
C ALA A 220 19.69 21.77 6.13
N ALA A 221 18.91 22.54 6.89
CA ALA A 221 18.83 24.00 6.77
C ALA A 221 20.18 24.74 6.80
N PRO A 222 21.09 24.52 7.78
CA PRO A 222 22.38 25.20 7.83
C PRO A 222 23.31 24.86 6.66
N PHE A 223 23.06 23.77 5.94
CA PHE A 223 23.84 23.36 4.77
C PHE A 223 23.29 23.94 3.45
N GLY A 224 22.25 24.79 3.51
CA GLY A 224 21.67 25.42 2.31
C GLY A 224 20.94 24.44 1.40
N MET A 225 20.56 23.25 1.90
CA MET A 225 19.92 22.18 1.12
C MET A 225 18.39 22.34 1.01
N LEU A 226 17.84 23.47 1.48
CA LEU A 226 16.40 23.76 1.43
C LEU A 226 16.10 24.75 0.33
N ASP A 227 15.24 24.36 -0.61
CA ASP A 227 14.69 25.27 -1.62
C ASP A 227 13.28 25.72 -1.22
N THR A 228 13.17 26.99 -0.81
CA THR A 228 11.89 27.58 -0.39
C THR A 228 11.15 28.30 -1.51
N SER A 229 11.71 28.35 -2.73
CA SER A 229 11.16 29.14 -3.84
C SER A 229 9.74 28.71 -4.24
N THR A 230 9.47 27.42 -4.15
CA THR A 230 8.21 26.78 -4.56
C THR A 230 7.09 26.98 -3.55
N PHE A 231 7.44 27.11 -2.26
CA PHE A 231 6.47 27.33 -1.19
C PHE A 231 5.75 28.68 -1.37
N ALA A 232 6.47 29.72 -1.81
CA ALA A 232 5.92 31.06 -1.99
C ALA A 232 4.87 31.15 -3.12
N GLN A 233 4.88 30.21 -4.05
CA GLN A 233 4.01 30.21 -5.24
C GLN A 233 2.86 29.20 -5.16
N THR A 234 2.80 28.40 -4.10
CA THR A 234 1.79 27.35 -3.95
C THR A 234 0.47 27.94 -3.47
N SER A 235 -0.63 27.61 -4.14
CA SER A 235 -1.96 28.06 -3.72
C SER A 235 -2.35 27.41 -2.38
N LEU A 236 -3.04 28.19 -1.53
CA LEU A 236 -3.57 27.68 -0.27
C LEU A 236 -4.63 26.59 -0.50
N PHE A 237 -5.47 26.75 -1.51
CA PHE A 237 -6.53 25.83 -1.88
C PHE A 237 -6.50 25.57 -3.37
N ALA A 238 -6.64 24.29 -3.77
CA ALA A 238 -6.89 23.93 -5.15
C ALA A 238 -7.76 22.67 -5.22
N LEU A 239 -8.74 22.69 -6.12
CA LEU A 239 -9.50 21.52 -6.47
C LEU A 239 -8.78 20.81 -7.63
N PRO A 240 -8.40 19.52 -7.51
CA PRO A 240 -7.81 18.81 -8.63
C PRO A 240 -8.75 18.78 -9.83
N MET A 241 -8.22 19.16 -11.00
CA MET A 241 -9.00 19.13 -12.24
C MET A 241 -8.86 17.77 -12.93
N PRO A 242 -9.94 17.21 -13.47
CA PRO A 242 -9.86 15.99 -14.25
C PRO A 242 -9.00 16.24 -15.49
N LEU A 243 -8.17 15.26 -15.84
CA LEU A 243 -7.29 15.24 -17.02
C LEU A 243 -6.27 16.40 -17.06
N GLN A 244 -5.88 16.94 -15.91
CA GLN A 244 -4.88 18.02 -15.83
C GLN A 244 -3.51 17.63 -16.42
N PHE A 245 -3.15 16.35 -16.36
CA PHE A 245 -1.91 15.81 -16.95
C PHE A 245 -2.08 15.42 -18.43
N GLY A 246 -3.21 15.80 -19.06
CA GLY A 246 -3.60 15.37 -20.39
C GLY A 246 -4.49 14.11 -20.40
N PRO A 247 -4.99 13.72 -21.57
CA PRO A 247 -5.81 12.51 -21.71
C PRO A 247 -4.97 11.25 -21.46
N PRO A 248 -5.52 10.21 -20.78
CA PRO A 248 -4.81 8.96 -20.57
C PRO A 248 -4.50 8.25 -21.89
N GLU A 249 -3.34 7.60 -21.94
CA GLU A 249 -2.90 6.80 -23.09
C GLU A 249 -2.95 5.31 -22.80
N PHE A 250 -3.45 4.54 -23.77
CA PHE A 250 -3.74 3.13 -23.59
C PHE A 250 -2.72 2.25 -24.32
N HIS A 251 -1.71 1.82 -23.58
CA HIS A 251 -0.66 0.93 -24.09
C HIS A 251 -0.87 -0.50 -23.58
N PRO A 252 -1.10 -1.51 -24.44
CA PRO A 252 -1.46 -2.86 -24.02
C PRO A 252 -0.48 -3.51 -23.04
N ALA A 253 0.83 -3.32 -23.24
CA ALA A 253 1.85 -3.87 -22.36
C ALA A 253 1.83 -3.23 -20.96
N ALA A 254 1.62 -1.91 -20.89
CA ALA A 254 1.48 -1.18 -19.63
C ALA A 254 0.21 -1.60 -18.89
N ILE A 255 -0.91 -1.71 -19.61
CA ILE A 255 -2.19 -2.21 -19.07
C ILE A 255 -2.01 -3.61 -18.48
N LEU A 256 -1.36 -4.51 -19.20
CA LEU A 256 -1.12 -5.88 -18.73
C LEU A 256 -0.28 -5.89 -17.44
N ALA A 257 0.81 -5.12 -17.40
CA ALA A 257 1.68 -5.00 -16.23
C ALA A 257 0.89 -4.51 -15.00
N VAL A 258 0.10 -3.44 -15.16
CA VAL A 258 -0.71 -2.88 -14.07
C VAL A 258 -1.85 -3.82 -13.65
N CYS A 259 -2.51 -4.52 -14.58
CA CYS A 259 -3.55 -5.49 -14.24
C CYS A 259 -3.01 -6.64 -13.38
N ILE A 260 -1.81 -7.14 -13.67
CA ILE A 260 -1.17 -8.19 -12.85
C ILE A 260 -0.92 -7.68 -11.42
N VAL A 261 -0.39 -6.46 -11.29
CA VAL A 261 -0.20 -5.80 -10.00
C VAL A 261 -1.52 -5.61 -9.26
N ILE A 262 -2.58 -5.21 -9.96
CA ILE A 262 -3.91 -5.03 -9.36
C ILE A 262 -4.41 -6.35 -8.76
N LEU A 263 -4.16 -7.51 -9.37
CA LEU A 263 -4.50 -8.81 -8.75
C LEU A 263 -3.77 -9.04 -7.42
N VAL A 264 -2.51 -8.62 -7.34
CA VAL A 264 -1.72 -8.67 -6.09
C VAL A 264 -2.32 -7.74 -5.06
N ALA A 265 -2.61 -6.49 -5.43
CA ALA A 265 -3.24 -5.51 -4.55
C ALA A 265 -4.62 -5.98 -4.05
N MET A 266 -5.41 -6.63 -4.90
CA MET A 266 -6.70 -7.24 -4.51
C MET A 266 -6.52 -8.36 -3.49
N THR A 267 -5.43 -9.14 -3.60
CA THR A 267 -5.08 -10.18 -2.63
C THR A 267 -4.73 -9.55 -1.28
N GLU A 268 -3.87 -8.53 -1.29
CA GLU A 268 -3.49 -7.78 -0.09
C GLU A 268 -4.70 -7.15 0.58
N SER A 269 -5.56 -6.48 -0.18
CA SER A 269 -6.80 -5.89 0.33
C SER A 269 -7.72 -6.94 0.95
N SER A 270 -7.89 -8.09 0.30
CA SER A 270 -8.72 -9.18 0.82
C SER A 270 -8.15 -9.73 2.13
N ALA A 271 -6.84 -9.97 2.20
CA ALA A 271 -6.16 -10.43 3.41
C ALA A 271 -6.26 -9.39 4.54
N GLY A 272 -6.09 -8.10 4.24
CA GLY A 272 -6.26 -7.02 5.20
C GLY A 272 -7.70 -6.96 5.75
N MET A 273 -8.71 -7.19 4.91
CA MET A 273 -10.10 -7.20 5.35
C MET A 273 -10.37 -8.35 6.30
N LEU A 274 -9.88 -9.56 5.98
CA LEU A 274 -9.97 -10.72 6.87
C LEU A 274 -9.27 -10.47 8.20
N ALA A 275 -8.05 -9.91 8.17
CA ALA A 275 -7.29 -9.58 9.38
C ALA A 275 -8.00 -8.53 10.25
N ILE A 276 -8.55 -7.47 9.66
CA ILE A 276 -9.35 -6.50 10.42
C ILE A 276 -10.62 -7.15 10.97
N GLY A 277 -11.27 -8.03 10.19
CA GLY A 277 -12.41 -8.80 10.66
C GLY A 277 -12.10 -9.57 11.94
N GLU A 278 -11.00 -10.31 11.94
CA GLU A 278 -10.50 -11.06 13.10
C GLU A 278 -10.19 -10.14 14.29
N ILE A 279 -9.45 -9.05 14.06
CA ILE A 279 -9.11 -8.06 15.12
C ILE A 279 -10.38 -7.44 15.72
N CYS A 280 -11.39 -7.19 14.89
CA CYS A 280 -12.63 -6.56 15.28
C CYS A 280 -13.69 -7.52 15.81
N ASP A 281 -13.44 -8.83 15.76
CA ASP A 281 -14.41 -9.90 16.04
C ASP A 281 -15.68 -9.79 15.18
N ARG A 282 -15.49 -9.50 13.88
CA ARG A 282 -16.56 -9.37 12.89
C ARG A 282 -16.29 -10.28 11.70
N GLU A 283 -17.23 -11.17 11.42
CA GLU A 283 -17.12 -12.09 10.29
C GLU A 283 -17.07 -11.33 8.95
N VAL A 284 -16.13 -11.72 8.09
CA VAL A 284 -15.88 -11.11 6.77
C VAL A 284 -16.26 -12.10 5.69
N GLU A 285 -17.52 -12.02 5.26
CA GLU A 285 -18.02 -12.82 4.16
C GLU A 285 -17.44 -12.39 2.80
N LYS A 286 -17.56 -13.26 1.80
CA LYS A 286 -17.20 -12.96 0.39
C LYS A 286 -17.80 -11.65 -0.12
N ARG A 287 -19.03 -11.33 0.29
CA ARG A 287 -19.73 -10.09 -0.09
C ARG A 287 -19.04 -8.84 0.47
N VAL A 288 -18.51 -8.91 1.69
CA VAL A 288 -17.76 -7.82 2.32
C VAL A 288 -16.47 -7.57 1.55
N VAL A 289 -15.75 -8.63 1.18
CA VAL A 289 -14.55 -8.55 0.34
C VAL A 289 -14.87 -7.93 -1.02
N THR A 290 -15.90 -8.41 -1.72
CA THR A 290 -16.31 -7.84 -3.02
C THR A 290 -16.68 -6.35 -2.92
N ARG A 291 -17.41 -5.94 -1.87
CA ARG A 291 -17.72 -4.52 -1.66
C ARG A 291 -16.48 -3.69 -1.41
N GLY A 292 -15.49 -4.25 -0.71
CA GLY A 292 -14.21 -3.59 -0.45
C GLY A 292 -13.39 -3.44 -1.73
N LEU A 293 -13.24 -4.51 -2.52
CA LEU A 293 -12.52 -4.48 -3.80
C LEU A 293 -13.17 -3.56 -4.84
N ARG A 294 -14.49 -3.35 -4.76
CA ARG A 294 -15.16 -2.32 -5.55
C ARG A 294 -14.72 -0.91 -5.18
N VAL A 295 -14.46 -0.64 -3.91
CA VAL A 295 -13.92 0.68 -3.51
C VAL A 295 -12.52 0.86 -4.04
N ASP A 296 -11.67 -0.16 -3.94
CA ASP A 296 -10.30 -0.14 -4.51
C ASP A 296 -10.34 0.17 -6.02
N GLY A 297 -11.22 -0.52 -6.75
CA GLY A 297 -11.41 -0.30 -8.19
C GLY A 297 -12.02 1.07 -8.54
N ILE A 298 -13.03 1.54 -7.79
CA ILE A 298 -13.62 2.88 -7.98
C ILE A 298 -12.57 3.95 -7.71
N ALA A 299 -11.87 3.86 -6.59
CA ALA A 299 -10.85 4.83 -6.19
C ALA A 299 -9.70 4.87 -7.19
N THR A 300 -9.26 3.72 -7.68
CA THR A 300 -8.23 3.64 -8.72
C THR A 300 -8.70 4.23 -10.05
N THR A 301 -9.92 3.88 -10.49
CA THR A 301 -10.48 4.36 -11.76
C THR A 301 -10.71 5.87 -11.71
N VAL A 302 -11.51 6.34 -10.74
CA VAL A 302 -11.85 7.75 -10.61
C VAL A 302 -10.62 8.57 -10.26
N GLY A 303 -9.78 8.07 -9.34
CA GLY A 303 -8.55 8.73 -8.94
C GLY A 303 -7.63 8.98 -10.13
N SER A 304 -7.42 8.00 -11.00
CA SER A 304 -6.55 8.14 -12.18
C SER A 304 -6.97 9.26 -13.14
N LEU A 305 -8.27 9.58 -13.22
CA LEU A 305 -8.75 10.72 -14.00
C LEU A 305 -8.24 12.06 -13.46
N PHE A 306 -7.91 12.14 -12.18
CA PHE A 306 -7.32 13.33 -11.55
C PHE A 306 -5.79 13.23 -11.41
N GLY A 307 -5.17 12.12 -11.83
CA GLY A 307 -3.75 11.84 -11.61
C GLY A 307 -3.45 10.88 -10.44
N GLY A 308 -4.47 10.31 -9.83
CA GLY A 308 -4.33 9.36 -8.74
C GLY A 308 -3.66 8.06 -9.20
N LEU A 309 -2.79 7.54 -8.34
CA LEU A 309 -2.15 6.23 -8.52
C LEU A 309 -3.07 5.09 -8.03
N PRO A 310 -2.75 3.81 -8.32
CA PRO A 310 -3.52 2.68 -7.82
C PRO A 310 -3.80 2.81 -6.33
N THR A 311 -5.05 2.58 -5.91
CA THR A 311 -5.49 2.73 -4.53
C THR A 311 -5.95 1.38 -3.99
N SER A 312 -5.36 0.94 -2.88
CA SER A 312 -5.67 -0.33 -2.24
C SER A 312 -5.61 -0.20 -0.72
N ALA A 313 -5.75 -1.33 -0.02
CA ALA A 313 -5.60 -1.38 1.43
C ALA A 313 -4.24 -0.88 1.90
N PHE A 314 -4.24 -0.16 3.01
CA PHE A 314 -3.01 0.27 3.69
C PHE A 314 -2.71 -0.64 4.89
N ALA A 315 -1.84 -1.62 4.69
CA ALA A 315 -1.56 -2.69 5.65
C ALA A 315 -1.08 -2.16 7.02
N GLN A 316 -0.33 -1.07 7.07
CA GLN A 316 0.19 -0.49 8.30
C GLN A 316 -0.94 -0.03 9.25
N ASN A 317 -2.08 0.42 8.69
CA ASN A 317 -3.22 0.84 9.51
C ASN A 317 -3.97 -0.32 10.16
N VAL A 318 -3.88 -1.54 9.62
CA VAL A 318 -4.34 -2.75 10.31
C VAL A 318 -3.58 -2.92 11.64
N GLY A 319 -2.27 -2.66 11.62
CA GLY A 319 -1.42 -2.66 12.82
C GLY A 319 -1.84 -1.61 13.84
N VAL A 320 -2.24 -0.42 13.39
CA VAL A 320 -2.76 0.63 14.29
C VAL A 320 -4.01 0.16 15.03
N VAL A 321 -4.99 -0.43 14.33
CA VAL A 321 -6.21 -0.97 14.97
C VAL A 321 -5.87 -2.08 15.97
N SER A 322 -4.95 -2.98 15.60
CA SER A 322 -4.50 -4.07 16.47
C SER A 322 -3.81 -3.58 17.75
N LEU A 323 -3.01 -2.51 17.66
CA LEU A 323 -2.25 -1.98 18.79
C LEU A 323 -3.08 -1.08 19.71
N THR A 324 -3.99 -0.28 19.15
CA THR A 324 -4.78 0.69 19.92
C THR A 324 -6.06 0.08 20.50
N GLY A 325 -6.56 -1.00 19.88
CA GLY A 325 -7.85 -1.59 20.22
C GLY A 325 -9.06 -0.73 19.80
N VAL A 326 -8.84 0.40 19.13
CA VAL A 326 -9.91 1.28 18.66
C VAL A 326 -10.49 0.72 17.36
N ARG A 327 -11.61 0.00 17.46
CA ARG A 327 -12.24 -0.75 16.36
C ARG A 327 -13.27 0.06 15.56
N SER A 328 -13.65 1.26 16.03
CA SER A 328 -14.71 2.06 15.42
C SER A 328 -14.37 2.48 13.99
N ARG A 329 -15.23 2.14 13.03
CA ARG A 329 -15.07 2.57 11.64
C ARG A 329 -15.23 4.08 11.46
N PHE A 330 -15.93 4.75 12.38
CA PHE A 330 -16.16 6.20 12.30
C PHE A 330 -14.92 7.00 12.66
N VAL A 331 -14.03 6.45 13.48
CA VAL A 331 -12.69 7.03 13.73
C VAL A 331 -11.89 7.03 12.43
N VAL A 332 -11.90 5.91 11.71
CA VAL A 332 -11.22 5.78 10.42
C VAL A 332 -11.88 6.63 9.34
N ALA A 333 -13.21 6.73 9.33
CA ALA A 333 -13.93 7.64 8.45
C ALA A 333 -13.53 9.10 8.69
N PHE A 334 -13.43 9.54 9.95
CA PHE A 334 -12.95 10.88 10.28
C PHE A 334 -11.52 11.10 9.79
N ALA A 335 -10.63 10.12 9.98
CA ALA A 335 -9.27 10.18 9.43
C ALA A 335 -9.27 10.32 7.90
N GLY A 336 -10.12 9.57 7.20
CA GLY A 336 -10.32 9.69 5.75
C GLY A 336 -10.84 11.07 5.35
N GLY A 337 -11.76 11.66 6.12
CA GLY A 337 -12.24 13.03 5.92
C GLY A 337 -11.14 14.07 6.11
N VAL A 338 -10.29 13.91 7.12
CA VAL A 338 -9.11 14.76 7.32
C VAL A 338 -8.17 14.63 6.12
N MET A 339 -7.85 13.42 5.66
CA MET A 339 -6.97 13.21 4.49
C MET A 339 -7.56 13.83 3.21
N ALA A 340 -8.87 13.67 3.00
CA ALA A 340 -9.56 14.30 1.87
C ALA A 340 -9.45 15.82 1.93
N LEU A 341 -9.62 16.39 3.14
CA LEU A 341 -9.43 17.82 3.36
C LEU A 341 -7.99 18.23 3.08
N LEU A 342 -6.97 17.53 3.61
CA LEU A 342 -5.56 17.83 3.37
C LEU A 342 -5.22 17.83 1.87
N GLY A 343 -5.84 16.93 1.08
CA GLY A 343 -5.69 16.88 -0.37
C GLY A 343 -6.24 18.10 -1.14
N LEU A 344 -7.02 18.96 -0.49
CA LEU A 344 -7.52 20.22 -1.06
C LEU A 344 -6.62 21.42 -0.74
N PHE A 345 -5.58 21.24 0.08
CA PHE A 345 -4.63 22.27 0.46
C PHE A 345 -3.22 21.94 -0.06
N PRO A 346 -2.89 22.27 -1.32
CA PRO A 346 -1.60 21.96 -1.95
C PRO A 346 -0.39 22.48 -1.19
N VAL A 347 -0.56 23.52 -0.38
CA VAL A 347 0.47 24.04 0.54
C VAL A 347 1.09 22.92 1.39
N LEU A 348 0.31 21.90 1.76
CA LEU A 348 0.81 20.74 2.51
C LEU A 348 1.71 19.84 1.66
N GLY A 349 1.41 19.68 0.37
CA GLY A 349 2.32 19.05 -0.59
C GLY A 349 3.59 19.86 -0.81
N GLY A 350 3.47 21.19 -0.83
CA GLY A 350 4.63 22.11 -0.89
C GLY A 350 5.54 22.02 0.34
N VAL A 351 4.99 21.76 1.53
CA VAL A 351 5.83 21.46 2.71
C VAL A 351 6.64 20.18 2.53
N VAL A 352 6.05 19.16 1.90
CA VAL A 352 6.78 17.92 1.60
C VAL A 352 7.87 18.15 0.56
N SER A 353 7.66 19.03 -0.42
CA SER A 353 8.70 19.33 -1.42
C SER A 353 9.92 20.08 -0.85
N LEU A 354 9.82 20.60 0.39
CA LEU A 354 10.96 21.15 1.11
C LEU A 354 11.89 20.07 1.68
N VAL A 355 11.41 18.82 1.79
CA VAL A 355 12.18 17.72 2.39
C VAL A 355 13.25 17.27 1.41
N PRO A 356 14.56 17.39 1.75
CA PRO A 356 15.62 16.96 0.86
C PRO A 356 15.58 15.46 0.59
N TYR A 357 16.01 15.04 -0.61
CA TYR A 357 16.07 13.62 -0.97
C TYR A 357 16.82 12.75 0.05
N PRO A 358 17.98 13.14 0.62
CA PRO A 358 18.63 12.32 1.63
C PRO A 358 17.77 12.05 2.88
N VAL A 359 16.96 13.03 3.29
CA VAL A 359 16.01 12.89 4.41
C VAL A 359 14.89 11.91 4.05
N LEU A 360 14.32 12.04 2.83
CA LEU A 360 13.36 11.06 2.29
C LEU A 360 13.99 9.67 2.17
N GLY A 361 15.27 9.58 1.82
CA GLY A 361 16.04 8.34 1.75
C GLY A 361 16.14 7.64 3.11
N GLY A 362 16.53 8.37 4.16
CA GLY A 362 16.58 7.84 5.53
C GLY A 362 15.23 7.31 6.02
N ALA A 363 14.14 8.05 5.77
CA ALA A 363 12.79 7.59 6.09
C ALA A 363 12.32 6.42 5.21
N GLY A 364 12.67 6.47 3.92
CA GLY A 364 12.33 5.47 2.90
C GLY A 364 12.97 4.12 3.19
N LEU A 365 14.22 4.07 3.66
CA LEU A 365 14.88 2.82 4.07
C LEU A 365 14.05 2.05 5.10
N MET A 366 13.51 2.74 6.11
CA MET A 366 12.61 2.12 7.10
C MET A 366 11.27 1.72 6.48
N LEU A 367 10.65 2.60 5.67
CA LEU A 367 9.35 2.36 5.06
C LEU A 367 9.36 1.14 4.14
N PHE A 368 10.26 1.11 3.15
CA PHE A 368 10.36 0.00 2.19
C PHE A 368 10.92 -1.28 2.83
N GLY A 369 11.85 -1.17 3.78
CA GLY A 369 12.31 -2.30 4.58
C GLY A 369 11.19 -2.97 5.37
N SER A 370 10.24 -2.19 5.90
CA SER A 370 9.07 -2.75 6.61
C SER A 370 8.13 -3.53 5.69
N ILE A 371 8.04 -3.15 4.41
CA ILE A 371 7.24 -3.87 3.40
C ILE A 371 7.87 -5.25 3.14
N ALA A 372 9.19 -5.31 2.93
CA ALA A 372 9.90 -6.58 2.75
C ALA A 372 9.73 -7.50 3.98
N ALA A 373 9.88 -6.95 5.19
CA ALA A 373 9.66 -7.68 6.43
C ALA A 373 8.21 -8.20 6.58
N SER A 374 7.21 -7.46 6.12
CA SER A 374 5.80 -7.89 6.09
C SER A 374 5.60 -9.10 5.16
N GLY A 375 6.28 -9.10 4.01
CA GLY A 375 6.31 -10.24 3.09
C GLY A 375 6.91 -11.49 3.75
N ILE A 376 8.05 -11.35 4.43
CA ILE A 376 8.69 -12.44 5.18
C ILE A 376 7.78 -12.97 6.29
N ARG A 377 7.10 -12.08 7.04
CA ARG A 377 6.11 -12.47 8.06
C ARG A 377 4.92 -13.23 7.45
N THR A 378 4.54 -12.91 6.23
CA THR A 378 3.48 -13.65 5.51
C THR A 378 3.99 -15.03 5.07
N LEU A 379 5.22 -15.10 4.56
CA LEU A 379 5.89 -16.36 4.22
C LEU A 379 6.07 -17.29 5.42
N SER A 380 6.30 -16.74 6.62
CA SER A 380 6.44 -17.54 7.84
C SER A 380 5.16 -18.29 8.23
N ARG A 381 4.01 -17.96 7.63
CA ARG A 381 2.72 -18.66 7.80
C ARG A 381 2.44 -19.67 6.68
N ALA A 382 3.36 -19.84 5.74
CA ALA A 382 3.19 -20.65 4.53
C ALA A 382 3.78 -22.08 4.65
N HIS A 383 4.06 -22.56 5.87
CA HIS A 383 4.57 -23.92 6.11
C HIS A 383 5.82 -24.24 5.29
N LEU A 384 6.85 -23.40 5.44
CA LEU A 384 8.11 -23.47 4.66
C LEU A 384 8.94 -24.71 4.99
N GLU A 385 8.67 -25.37 6.11
CA GLU A 385 9.24 -26.68 6.45
C GLU A 385 8.90 -27.77 5.43
N GLN A 386 7.85 -27.58 4.63
CA GLN A 386 7.50 -28.49 3.54
C GLN A 386 8.37 -28.19 2.32
N GLY A 387 9.16 -29.18 1.86
CA GLY A 387 10.17 -28.98 0.80
C GLY A 387 9.63 -28.38 -0.50
N HIS A 388 8.41 -28.73 -0.90
CA HIS A 388 7.74 -28.15 -2.08
C HIS A 388 7.41 -26.66 -1.94
N ASN A 389 7.00 -26.19 -0.75
CA ASN A 389 6.71 -24.78 -0.49
C ASN A 389 8.00 -23.96 -0.49
N MET A 390 9.05 -24.48 0.15
CA MET A 390 10.38 -23.86 0.11
C MET A 390 10.92 -23.77 -1.31
N PHE A 391 10.72 -24.82 -2.12
CA PHE A 391 11.14 -24.82 -3.53
C PHE A 391 10.42 -23.72 -4.34
N VAL A 392 9.09 -23.65 -4.23
CA VAL A 392 8.29 -22.59 -4.87
C VAL A 392 8.83 -21.20 -4.49
N VAL A 393 9.01 -20.95 -3.19
CA VAL A 393 9.52 -19.66 -2.70
C VAL A 393 10.90 -19.35 -3.25
N SER A 394 11.82 -20.33 -3.19
CA SER A 394 13.21 -20.14 -3.60
C SER A 394 13.30 -19.78 -5.09
N VAL A 395 12.62 -20.52 -5.95
CA VAL A 395 12.64 -20.28 -7.41
C VAL A 395 11.94 -18.97 -7.76
N SER A 396 10.79 -18.69 -7.16
CA SER A 396 10.04 -17.46 -7.42
C SER A 396 10.79 -16.21 -6.96
N LEU A 397 11.46 -16.26 -5.80
CA LEU A 397 12.32 -15.17 -5.34
C LEU A 397 13.54 -15.02 -6.24
N ALA A 398 14.20 -16.12 -6.62
CA ALA A 398 15.34 -16.06 -7.52
C ALA A 398 14.98 -15.39 -8.86
N VAL A 399 13.91 -15.84 -9.51
CA VAL A 399 13.43 -15.24 -10.77
C VAL A 399 13.01 -13.78 -10.57
N GLY A 400 12.32 -13.49 -9.46
CA GLY A 400 11.91 -12.12 -9.15
C GLY A 400 13.08 -11.18 -8.83
N LEU A 401 14.24 -11.67 -8.41
CA LEU A 401 15.40 -10.83 -8.14
C LEU A 401 16.30 -10.62 -9.36
N ILE A 402 16.08 -11.37 -10.45
CA ILE A 402 16.89 -11.24 -11.68
C ILE A 402 16.93 -9.80 -12.21
N PRO A 403 15.81 -9.08 -12.41
CA PRO A 403 15.87 -7.73 -12.98
C PRO A 403 16.53 -6.71 -12.04
N LEU A 404 16.53 -6.99 -10.73
CA LEU A 404 17.24 -6.18 -9.76
C LEU A 404 18.75 -6.43 -9.80
N ALA A 405 19.18 -7.68 -9.96
CA ALA A 405 20.59 -8.06 -10.00
C ALA A 405 21.24 -7.78 -11.37
N ALA A 406 20.48 -7.89 -12.45
CA ALA A 406 20.92 -7.67 -13.82
C ALA A 406 19.87 -6.84 -14.59
N PRO A 407 19.83 -5.51 -14.42
CA PRO A 407 18.83 -4.64 -15.05
C PRO A 407 18.80 -4.72 -16.59
N THR A 408 19.91 -5.14 -17.20
CA THR A 408 20.08 -5.23 -18.65
C THR A 408 19.70 -6.59 -19.25
N ILE A 409 19.29 -7.56 -18.42
CA ILE A 409 19.04 -8.96 -18.82
C ILE A 409 18.03 -9.11 -19.96
N TYR A 410 17.02 -8.24 -20.02
CA TYR A 410 15.96 -8.28 -21.03
C TYR A 410 16.16 -7.30 -22.18
N GLN A 411 17.32 -6.65 -22.32
CA GLN A 411 17.54 -5.64 -23.36
C GLN A 411 17.32 -6.17 -24.80
N GLN A 412 17.58 -7.46 -25.03
CA GLN A 412 17.36 -8.09 -26.34
C GLN A 412 15.93 -8.61 -26.55
N PHE A 413 15.07 -8.55 -25.52
CA PHE A 413 13.68 -8.98 -25.64
C PHE A 413 12.83 -7.88 -26.28
N PRO A 414 11.66 -8.21 -26.86
CA PRO A 414 10.72 -7.21 -27.36
C PRO A 414 10.29 -6.20 -26.27
N GLN A 415 9.99 -4.96 -26.65
CA GLN A 415 9.63 -3.88 -25.71
C GLN A 415 8.45 -4.24 -24.80
N TRP A 416 7.43 -4.95 -25.32
CA TRP A 416 6.29 -5.38 -24.50
C TRP A 416 6.72 -6.30 -23.34
N PHE A 417 7.74 -7.14 -23.57
CA PHE A 417 8.26 -8.06 -22.56
C PHE A 417 9.05 -7.28 -21.51
N GLN A 418 9.87 -6.33 -21.94
CA GLN A 418 10.60 -5.43 -21.03
C GLN A 418 9.64 -4.62 -20.14
N THR A 419 8.54 -4.12 -20.69
CA THR A 419 7.54 -3.37 -19.90
C THR A 419 6.84 -4.23 -18.84
N VAL A 420 6.55 -5.50 -19.15
CA VAL A 420 5.82 -6.40 -18.24
C VAL A 420 6.75 -7.08 -17.22
N PHE A 421 7.86 -7.63 -17.70
CA PHE A 421 8.80 -8.44 -16.91
C PHE A 421 10.05 -7.68 -16.46
N GLY A 422 10.23 -6.42 -16.88
CA GLY A 422 11.31 -5.55 -16.41
C GLY A 422 11.25 -5.31 -14.90
N THR A 423 10.10 -5.56 -14.26
CA THR A 423 10.03 -5.70 -12.81
C THR A 423 10.08 -7.14 -12.37
N GLY A 424 10.93 -7.38 -11.37
CA GLY A 424 11.02 -8.63 -10.65
C GLY A 424 9.71 -9.12 -10.03
N ILE A 425 8.82 -8.18 -9.69
CA ILE A 425 7.55 -8.46 -9.02
C ILE A 425 6.64 -9.30 -9.90
N VAL A 426 6.45 -8.91 -11.17
CA VAL A 426 5.58 -9.62 -12.11
C VAL A 426 6.15 -11.01 -12.43
N ALA A 427 7.45 -11.09 -12.72
CA ALA A 427 8.12 -12.35 -13.02
C ALA A 427 8.00 -13.33 -11.84
N GLY A 428 8.32 -12.88 -10.63
CA GLY A 428 8.22 -13.70 -9.42
C GLY A 428 6.79 -14.10 -9.08
N ALA A 429 5.80 -13.21 -9.28
CA ALA A 429 4.38 -13.52 -9.07
C ALA A 429 3.89 -14.62 -10.02
N VAL A 430 4.20 -14.50 -11.32
CA VAL A 430 3.83 -15.51 -12.32
C VAL A 430 4.45 -16.86 -11.97
N VAL A 431 5.74 -16.90 -11.68
CA VAL A 431 6.43 -18.15 -11.30
C VAL A 431 5.84 -18.72 -10.00
N ALA A 432 5.57 -17.90 -8.99
CA ALA A 432 4.97 -18.34 -7.73
C ALA A 432 3.60 -18.98 -7.95
N VAL A 433 2.73 -18.34 -8.73
CA VAL A 433 1.40 -18.89 -9.04
C VAL A 433 1.52 -20.20 -9.81
N LEU A 434 2.35 -20.25 -10.86
CA LEU A 434 2.52 -21.45 -11.68
C LEU A 434 3.10 -22.62 -10.90
N LEU A 435 4.18 -22.41 -10.15
CA LEU A 435 4.80 -23.47 -9.34
C LEU A 435 3.87 -23.91 -8.21
N ASN A 436 3.16 -22.97 -7.57
CA ASN A 436 2.15 -23.33 -6.58
C ASN A 436 1.02 -24.17 -7.20
N MET A 437 0.59 -23.87 -8.42
CA MET A 437 -0.39 -24.72 -9.12
C MET A 437 0.16 -26.12 -9.44
N ILE A 438 1.46 -26.25 -9.73
CA ILE A 438 2.07 -27.55 -10.04
C ILE A 438 2.22 -28.41 -8.78
N PHE A 439 2.73 -27.83 -7.69
CA PHE A 439 3.07 -28.58 -6.48
C PHE A 439 1.93 -28.67 -5.46
N ASN A 440 1.08 -27.65 -5.35
CA ASN A 440 0.05 -27.53 -4.31
C ASN A 440 -1.39 -27.66 -4.85
N SER A 441 -1.59 -28.21 -6.06
CA SER A 441 -2.95 -28.42 -6.59
C SER A 441 -3.73 -29.47 -5.77
N PRO A 442 -5.02 -29.22 -5.46
CA PRO A 442 -5.88 -30.14 -4.71
C PRO A 442 -6.11 -31.50 -5.39
N LEU A 443 -5.70 -31.68 -6.65
CA LEU A 443 -5.76 -32.96 -7.36
C LEU A 443 -4.79 -34.02 -6.82
N ARG A 444 -3.86 -33.64 -5.94
CA ARG A 444 -2.82 -34.52 -5.39
C ARG A 444 -2.81 -34.64 -3.87
N ALA A 445 -3.81 -34.09 -3.16
CA ALA A 445 -3.89 -34.25 -1.72
C ALA A 445 -4.10 -35.75 -1.37
N PRO A 446 -3.20 -36.38 -0.58
CA PRO A 446 -3.44 -37.72 -0.08
C PRO A 446 -4.73 -37.71 0.75
N ALA A 447 -5.57 -38.73 0.57
CA ALA A 447 -6.78 -38.90 1.37
C ALA A 447 -6.44 -38.73 2.86
N ALA A 448 -7.06 -37.75 3.52
CA ALA A 448 -6.86 -37.51 4.94
C ALA A 448 -7.15 -38.81 5.69
N LYS A 449 -6.16 -39.31 6.46
CA LYS A 449 -6.38 -40.48 7.32
C LYS A 449 -7.52 -40.15 8.30
N PRO A 450 -8.49 -41.05 8.51
CA PRO A 450 -9.55 -40.82 9.47
C PRO A 450 -8.95 -40.50 10.84
N VAL A 451 -9.40 -39.39 11.44
CA VAL A 451 -9.08 -39.06 12.82
C VAL A 451 -9.64 -40.19 13.69
N PRO A 452 -8.84 -40.85 14.55
CA PRO A 452 -9.36 -41.85 15.47
C PRO A 452 -10.42 -41.19 16.37
N GLN A 453 -11.63 -41.73 16.38
CA GLN A 453 -12.66 -41.29 17.32
C GLN A 453 -12.15 -41.52 18.75
N PRO A 454 -12.36 -40.57 19.68
CA PRO A 454 -12.08 -40.82 21.09
C PRO A 454 -12.86 -42.05 21.54
N ALA A 455 -12.18 -43.02 22.15
CA ALA A 455 -12.83 -44.18 22.72
C ALA A 455 -13.92 -43.71 23.71
N ALA A 456 -15.14 -44.22 23.54
CA ALA A 456 -16.24 -43.96 24.45
C ALA A 456 -15.82 -44.34 25.87
N PRO A 457 -16.19 -43.55 26.90
CA PRO A 457 -15.87 -43.89 28.28
C PRO A 457 -16.48 -45.26 28.60
N ALA A 458 -15.62 -46.17 29.06
CA ALA A 458 -16.04 -47.47 29.55
C ALA A 458 -16.98 -47.26 30.74
N ASN A 459 -18.28 -47.52 30.52
CA ASN A 459 -19.20 -47.72 31.63
C ASN A 459 -18.79 -49.00 32.36
N GLY A 460 -18.42 -48.90 33.63
CA GLY A 460 -18.28 -50.07 34.48
C GLY A 460 -17.72 -49.77 35.86
N GLY A 461 -18.56 -50.01 36.88
CA GLY A 461 -18.15 -50.21 38.27
C GLY A 461 -18.97 -49.44 39.27
#